data_AF-A0A345NYC5-F1
#
_entry.id   AF-A0A345NYC5-F1
#
_cell.length_a   1.000
_cell.length_b   1.000
_cell.length_c   1.000
_cell.angle_alpha   90.00
_cell.angle_beta   90.00
_cell.angle_gamma   90.00
#
_symmetry.space_group_name_H-M   'P 1'
#
loop_
_entity.id
_entity.type
_entity.pdbx_description
1 polymer ?
#
loop_
_entity_poly.entity_id
_entity_poly.type
_entity_poly.pdbx_seq_one_letter_code
_entity_poly.pdbx_strand_id
1 'polypeptide(L)'
;MVYCVFFYLFNIIATYHLIIPIKDAEEYVIKVANKKQEEVKIKEQNQARYTIRIDFWTKLLQEMNKKSRLFSNVNPTKDNWLGTGSGYSGIAYTFTATGSYVRMELWINRGSQDENKAIFDKLFSNKEKIETKFEAELDW
;
A
#
# COMPACT_ATOMS: atom_id res chain seq x y z
N MET A 1 -3.32 18.84 16.11
CA MET A 1 -4.10 20.07 15.90
C MET A 1 -5.25 19.69 14.99
N VAL A 2 -6.47 19.76 15.51
CA VAL A 2 -7.72 19.32 14.87
C VAL A 2 -8.18 20.39 13.90
N TYR A 3 -8.67 20.01 12.71
CA TYR A 3 -9.51 20.88 11.92
C TYR A 3 -10.78 20.13 11.51
N CYS A 4 -11.85 20.43 12.24
CA CYS A 4 -13.24 20.10 11.94
C CYS A 4 -13.91 21.45 11.65
N VAL A 5 -14.48 21.64 10.46
CA VAL A 5 -15.29 22.81 10.12
C VAL A 5 -16.65 22.32 9.64
N PHE A 6 -17.65 22.47 10.51
CA PHE A 6 -19.06 22.36 10.16
C PHE A 6 -19.55 23.72 9.66
N PHE A 7 -20.21 23.76 8.51
CA PHE A 7 -21.14 24.83 8.14
C PHE A 7 -22.41 24.19 7.56
N TYR A 8 -23.53 24.33 8.28
CA TYR A 8 -24.87 24.19 7.74
C TYR A 8 -25.38 25.60 7.42
N LEU A 9 -25.89 25.86 6.20
CA LEU A 9 -27.15 26.56 6.01
C LEU A 9 -27.67 26.48 4.56
N PHE A 10 -28.90 25.94 4.45
CA PHE A 10 -30.01 26.32 3.56
C PHE A 10 -29.80 26.72 2.09
N ASN A 11 -30.11 25.75 1.22
CA ASN A 11 -31.07 25.78 0.11
C ASN A 11 -31.46 27.15 -0.53
N ILE A 12 -31.00 27.39 -1.76
CA ILE A 12 -31.71 28.19 -2.77
C ILE A 12 -31.72 27.39 -4.08
N ILE A 13 -32.90 26.99 -4.53
CA ILE A 13 -33.12 26.38 -5.84
C ILE A 13 -33.21 27.53 -6.84
N ALA A 14 -32.19 27.69 -7.69
CA ALA A 14 -32.27 28.51 -8.89
C ALA A 14 -32.28 27.58 -10.11
N THR A 15 -33.46 27.42 -10.71
CA THR A 15 -33.63 26.70 -11.98
C THR A 15 -33.04 27.54 -13.12
N TYR A 16 -31.86 27.15 -13.61
CA TYR A 16 -31.35 27.59 -14.91
C TYR A 16 -31.73 26.54 -15.96
N HIS A 17 -32.51 26.94 -16.98
CA HIS A 17 -32.76 26.16 -18.17
C HIS A 17 -31.43 26.00 -18.94
N LEU A 18 -30.79 24.83 -18.84
CA LEU A 18 -29.63 24.49 -19.65
C LEU A 18 -30.12 24.00 -21.03
N ILE A 19 -30.08 24.84 -22.06
CA ILE A 19 -30.24 24.39 -23.46
C ILE A 19 -28.88 23.86 -23.91
N ILE A 20 -28.64 22.56 -23.70
CA ILE A 20 -27.47 21.89 -24.28
C ILE A 20 -27.78 21.63 -25.76
N PRO A 21 -26.92 22.02 -26.72
CA PRO A 21 -27.05 21.58 -28.10
C PRO A 21 -27.12 20.05 -28.15
N ILE A 22 -28.08 19.48 -28.89
CA ILE A 22 -28.35 18.03 -28.91
C ILE A 22 -27.08 17.21 -29.26
N LYS A 23 -26.20 17.77 -30.11
CA LYS A 23 -24.92 17.14 -30.48
C LYS A 23 -23.93 17.04 -29.30
N ASP A 24 -23.88 18.05 -28.44
CA ASP A 24 -23.01 18.06 -27.26
C ASP A 24 -23.55 17.13 -26.16
N ALA A 25 -24.88 16.95 -26.10
CA ALA A 25 -25.53 16.01 -25.18
C ALA A 25 -25.22 14.54 -25.55
N GLU A 26 -25.25 14.19 -26.84
CA GLU A 26 -24.87 12.85 -27.31
C GLU A 26 -23.41 12.53 -27.02
N GLU A 27 -22.48 13.45 -27.34
CA GLU A 27 -21.06 13.29 -27.07
C GLU A 27 -20.77 13.16 -25.57
N TYR A 28 -21.47 13.94 -24.73
CA TYR A 28 -21.40 13.84 -23.28
C TYR A 28 -21.90 12.49 -22.76
N VAL A 29 -23.05 11.99 -23.26
CA VAL A 29 -23.61 10.69 -22.86
C VAL A 29 -22.65 9.55 -23.22
N ILE A 30 -22.04 9.59 -24.41
CA ILE A 30 -21.02 8.62 -24.83
C ILE A 30 -19.80 8.67 -23.89
N LYS A 31 -19.30 9.87 -23.59
CA LYS A 31 -18.16 10.06 -22.68
C LYS A 31 -18.44 9.52 -21.26
N VAL A 32 -19.64 9.77 -20.73
CA VAL A 32 -20.05 9.27 -19.41
C VAL A 32 -20.21 7.75 -19.43
N ALA A 33 -20.77 7.18 -20.49
CA ALA A 33 -20.91 5.73 -20.64
C ALA A 33 -19.54 5.03 -20.71
N ASN A 34 -18.60 5.56 -21.50
CA ASN A 34 -17.24 5.04 -21.59
C ASN A 34 -16.51 5.12 -20.24
N LYS A 35 -16.58 6.27 -19.56
CA LYS A 35 -16.00 6.44 -18.23
C LYS A 35 -16.57 5.42 -17.23
N LYS A 36 -17.88 5.18 -17.25
CA LYS A 36 -18.52 4.19 -16.38
C LYS A 36 -18.07 2.76 -16.70
N GLN A 37 -17.90 2.41 -17.97
CA GLN A 37 -17.36 1.10 -18.37
C GLN A 37 -15.90 0.93 -17.93
N GLU A 38 -15.07 1.97 -18.05
CA GLU A 38 -13.69 1.98 -17.54
C GLU A 38 -13.65 1.81 -16.02
N GLU A 39 -14.49 2.53 -15.27
CA GLU A 39 -14.62 2.40 -13.82
C GLU A 39 -15.01 0.97 -13.41
N VAL A 40 -15.93 0.34 -14.14
CA VAL A 40 -16.33 -1.07 -13.91
C VAL A 40 -15.15 -2.00 -14.17
N LYS A 41 -14.46 -1.88 -15.31
CA LYS A 41 -13.27 -2.70 -15.62
C LYS A 41 -12.17 -2.54 -14.57
N ILE A 42 -11.88 -1.31 -14.15
CA ILE A 42 -10.88 -1.03 -13.11
C ILE A 42 -11.30 -1.70 -11.79
N LYS A 43 -12.57 -1.63 -11.42
CA LYS A 43 -13.10 -2.26 -10.21
C LYS A 43 -12.97 -3.78 -10.25
N GLU A 44 -13.31 -4.41 -11.37
CA GLU A 44 -13.17 -5.86 -11.57
C GLU A 44 -11.70 -6.31 -11.50
N GLN A 45 -10.80 -5.60 -12.19
CA GLN A 45 -9.36 -5.87 -12.15
C GLN A 45 -8.79 -5.72 -10.73
N ASN A 46 -9.21 -4.67 -10.01
CA ASN A 46 -8.80 -4.45 -8.63
C ASN A 46 -9.30 -5.58 -7.72
N GLN A 47 -10.55 -6.03 -7.91
CA GLN A 47 -11.12 -7.13 -7.14
C GLN A 47 -10.36 -8.44 -7.38
N ALA A 48 -10.04 -8.77 -8.63
CA ALA A 48 -9.24 -9.96 -8.96
C ALA A 48 -7.85 -9.90 -8.30
N ARG A 49 -7.18 -8.73 -8.38
CA ARG A 49 -5.87 -8.51 -7.75
C ARG A 49 -5.93 -8.64 -6.23
N TYR A 50 -6.99 -8.17 -5.60
CA TYR A 50 -7.18 -8.29 -4.16
C TYR A 50 -7.31 -9.74 -3.71
N THR A 51 -8.07 -10.57 -4.44
CA THR A 51 -8.18 -12.01 -4.14
C THR A 51 -6.81 -12.70 -4.20
N ILE A 52 -6.08 -12.53 -5.31
CA ILE A 52 -4.76 -13.15 -5.50
C ILE A 52 -3.79 -12.78 -4.37
N ARG A 53 -3.84 -11.52 -3.94
CA ARG A 53 -2.92 -10.98 -2.94
C ARG A 53 -3.27 -11.43 -1.52
N ILE A 54 -4.55 -11.50 -1.18
CA ILE A 54 -4.99 -12.10 0.08
C ILE A 54 -4.54 -13.56 0.16
N ASP A 55 -4.68 -14.32 -0.92
CA ASP A 55 -4.23 -15.71 -1.00
C ASP A 55 -2.71 -15.82 -0.86
N PHE A 56 -1.96 -14.94 -1.55
CA PHE A 56 -0.51 -14.88 -1.45
C PHE A 56 -0.04 -14.61 -0.01
N TRP A 57 -0.58 -13.57 0.62
CA TRP A 57 -0.22 -13.23 2.00
C TRP A 57 -0.63 -14.33 2.99
N THR A 58 -1.79 -14.96 2.79
CA THR A 58 -2.23 -16.09 3.62
C THR A 58 -1.19 -17.21 3.61
N LYS A 59 -0.75 -17.63 2.42
CA LYS A 59 0.26 -18.69 2.27
C LYS A 59 1.62 -18.27 2.85
N LEU A 60 2.07 -17.05 2.57
CA LEU A 60 3.34 -16.55 3.12
C LEU A 60 3.33 -16.54 4.65
N LEU A 61 2.26 -16.01 5.27
CA LEU A 61 2.16 -15.92 6.73
C LEU A 61 2.10 -17.30 7.38
N GLN A 62 1.45 -18.29 6.74
CA GLN A 62 1.48 -19.67 7.21
C GLN A 62 2.91 -20.24 7.25
N GLU A 63 3.71 -20.04 6.20
CA GLU A 63 5.10 -20.52 6.18
C GLU A 63 6.00 -19.74 7.15
N MET A 64 5.84 -18.42 7.25
CA MET A 64 6.61 -17.59 8.17
C MET A 64 6.32 -17.96 9.63
N ASN A 65 5.05 -18.20 9.97
CA ASN A 65 4.65 -18.55 11.33
C ASN A 65 5.09 -19.96 11.77
N LYS A 66 5.50 -20.84 10.85
CA LYS A 66 6.19 -22.10 11.19
C LYS A 66 7.62 -21.88 11.69
N LYS A 67 8.27 -20.79 11.26
CA LYS A 67 9.69 -20.50 11.54
C LYS A 67 9.89 -19.45 12.64
N SER A 68 8.93 -18.53 12.80
CA SER A 68 9.03 -17.42 13.74
C SER A 68 7.67 -16.93 14.19
N ARG A 69 7.57 -16.33 15.39
CA ARG A 69 6.34 -15.69 15.88
C ARG A 69 6.18 -14.24 15.41
N LEU A 70 7.13 -13.71 14.63
CA LEU A 70 7.17 -12.30 14.21
C LEU A 70 5.91 -11.84 13.46
N PHE A 71 5.24 -12.75 12.76
CA PHE A 71 4.03 -12.47 11.98
C PHE A 71 2.76 -13.09 12.61
N SER A 72 2.80 -13.52 13.87
CA SER A 72 1.67 -14.24 14.49
C SER A 72 0.40 -13.41 14.62
N ASN A 73 0.55 -12.08 14.69
CA ASN A 73 -0.55 -11.12 14.85
C ASN A 73 -0.82 -10.30 13.57
N VAL A 74 -0.22 -10.70 12.44
CA VAL A 74 -0.36 -9.99 11.17
C VAL A 74 -1.38 -10.73 10.30
N ASN A 75 -2.33 -9.97 9.75
CA ASN A 75 -3.37 -10.51 8.88
C ASN A 75 -3.05 -10.24 7.40
N PRO A 76 -3.48 -11.11 6.47
CA PRO A 76 -3.44 -10.84 5.04
C PRO A 76 -4.13 -9.51 4.68
N THR A 77 -3.55 -8.74 3.76
CA THR A 77 -4.08 -7.43 3.33
C THR A 77 -4.36 -7.37 1.83
N LYS A 78 -5.05 -6.32 1.39
CA LYS A 78 -5.24 -6.02 -0.04
C LYS A 78 -4.07 -5.22 -0.63
N ASP A 79 -3.14 -4.78 0.21
CA ASP A 79 -2.00 -3.94 -0.17
C ASP A 79 -0.87 -4.78 -0.74
N ASN A 80 -0.15 -4.21 -1.70
CA ASN A 80 1.02 -4.85 -2.30
C ASN A 80 2.19 -5.00 -1.32
N TRP A 81 2.01 -4.57 -0.07
CA TRP A 81 3.00 -4.67 0.98
C TRP A 81 2.36 -5.20 2.27
N LEU A 82 3.18 -5.85 3.09
CA LEU A 82 2.81 -6.37 4.40
C LEU A 82 4.04 -6.34 5.30
N GLY A 83 3.92 -5.77 6.48
CA GLY A 83 5.04 -5.61 7.39
C GLY A 83 4.71 -5.93 8.85
N THR A 84 5.76 -6.01 9.65
CA THR A 84 5.70 -6.23 11.08
C THR A 84 6.88 -5.54 11.78
N GLY A 85 6.73 -5.21 13.05
CA GLY A 85 7.83 -4.67 13.85
C GLY A 85 8.92 -5.70 14.06
N SER A 86 10.18 -5.25 14.10
CA SER A 86 11.34 -6.11 14.37
C SER A 86 11.47 -6.56 15.84
N GLY A 87 10.63 -6.03 16.73
CA GLY A 87 10.79 -6.08 18.18
C GLY A 87 11.50 -4.84 18.76
N TYR A 88 12.11 -4.01 17.91
CA TYR A 88 12.68 -2.72 18.28
C TYR A 88 11.80 -1.58 17.76
N SER A 89 11.50 -0.61 18.62
CA SER A 89 10.69 0.55 18.25
C SER A 89 11.34 1.32 17.11
N GLY A 90 10.54 1.69 16.10
CA GLY A 90 11.03 2.39 14.92
C GLY A 90 11.82 1.52 13.95
N ILE A 91 11.84 0.19 14.11
CA ILE A 91 12.48 -0.72 13.16
C ILE A 91 11.48 -1.80 12.74
N ALA A 92 11.24 -1.95 11.43
CA ALA A 92 10.23 -2.86 10.89
C ALA A 92 10.74 -3.67 9.70
N TYR A 93 10.22 -4.88 9.53
CA TYR A 93 10.40 -5.68 8.32
C TYR A 93 9.18 -5.52 7.43
N THR A 94 9.38 -5.29 6.14
CA THR A 94 8.31 -5.14 5.16
C THR A 94 8.56 -6.04 3.96
N PHE A 95 7.55 -6.81 3.57
CA PHE A 95 7.49 -7.47 2.28
C PHE A 95 6.72 -6.60 1.29
N THR A 96 7.20 -6.53 0.06
CA THR A 96 6.48 -5.98 -1.08
C THR A 96 6.35 -7.07 -2.14
N ALA A 97 5.14 -7.32 -2.63
CA ALA A 97 4.85 -8.28 -3.69
C ALA A 97 3.97 -7.66 -4.77
N THR A 98 4.48 -7.66 -5.99
CA THR A 98 3.81 -7.14 -7.19
C THR A 98 3.70 -8.24 -8.24
N GLY A 99 3.10 -7.92 -9.40
CA GLY A 99 3.06 -8.86 -10.52
C GLY A 99 4.43 -9.11 -11.18
N SER A 100 5.45 -8.31 -10.87
CA SER A 100 6.76 -8.38 -11.52
C SER A 100 7.93 -8.66 -10.57
N TYR A 101 7.78 -8.39 -9.28
CA TYR A 101 8.85 -8.62 -8.31
C TYR A 101 8.32 -8.85 -6.89
N VAL A 102 9.19 -9.44 -6.08
CA VAL A 102 9.07 -9.50 -4.62
C VAL A 102 10.29 -8.84 -4.00
N ARG A 103 10.10 -8.19 -2.85
CA ARG A 103 11.15 -7.50 -2.12
C ARG A 103 10.93 -7.64 -0.62
N MET A 104 12.00 -7.69 0.15
CA MET A 104 12.00 -7.59 1.60
C MET A 104 12.86 -6.40 2.01
N GLU A 105 12.38 -5.59 2.95
CA GLU A 105 13.02 -4.35 3.38
C GLU A 105 13.10 -4.32 4.91
N LEU A 106 14.20 -3.76 5.43
CA LEU A 106 14.30 -3.33 6.82
C LEU A 106 14.15 -1.81 6.86
N TRP A 107 13.09 -1.35 7.51
CA TRP A 107 12.82 0.06 7.71
C TRP A 107 13.41 0.53 9.04
N ILE A 108 14.15 1.64 9.03
CA ILE A 108 14.68 2.32 10.22
C ILE A 108 14.10 3.73 10.27
N ASN A 109 13.25 3.99 11.25
CA ASN A 109 12.63 5.28 11.50
C ASN A 109 12.44 5.53 13.00
N ARG A 110 13.45 6.14 13.62
CA ARG A 110 13.49 6.55 15.02
C ARG A 110 13.12 8.02 15.23
N GLY A 111 12.75 8.73 14.16
CA GLY A 111 12.44 10.16 14.21
C GLY A 111 13.66 11.10 14.24
N SER A 112 14.88 10.57 14.37
CA SER A 112 16.14 11.31 14.27
C SER A 112 17.03 10.75 13.17
N GLN A 113 17.54 11.63 12.31
CA GLN A 113 18.46 11.24 11.23
C GLN A 113 19.76 10.65 11.79
N ASP A 114 20.32 11.24 12.85
CA ASP A 114 21.56 10.77 13.46
C ASP A 114 21.40 9.37 14.07
N GLU A 115 20.26 9.13 14.73
CA GLU A 115 19.97 7.80 15.31
C GLU A 115 19.74 6.76 14.21
N ASN A 116 18.98 7.11 13.16
CA ASN A 116 18.77 6.23 12.01
C ASN A 116 20.09 5.87 11.33
N LYS A 117 20.97 6.87 11.13
CA LYS A 117 22.29 6.66 10.52
C LYS A 117 23.19 5.81 11.40
N ALA A 118 23.22 6.04 12.71
CA ALA A 118 24.02 5.24 13.64
C ALA A 118 23.61 3.75 13.62
N ILE A 119 22.30 3.47 13.53
CA ILE A 119 21.79 2.09 13.40
C ILE A 119 22.22 1.49 12.05
N PHE A 120 22.05 2.24 10.96
CA PHE A 120 22.47 1.80 9.63
C PHE A 120 23.97 1.51 9.57
N ASP A 121 24.82 2.44 10.02
CA ASP A 121 26.28 2.29 10.04
C ASP A 121 26.69 1.04 10.86
N LYS A 122 25.97 0.76 11.95
CA LYS A 122 26.21 -0.44 12.75
C LYS A 122 25.87 -1.71 12.00
N LEU A 123 24.75 -1.75 11.29
CA LEU A 123 24.38 -2.89 10.43
C LEU A 123 25.40 -3.05 9.30
N PHE A 124 25.77 -1.96 8.63
CA PHE A 124 26.74 -1.96 7.54
C PHE A 124 28.13 -2.43 7.97
N SER A 125 28.60 -2.04 9.17
CA SER A 125 29.85 -2.56 9.73
C SER A 125 29.84 -4.09 9.97
N ASN A 126 28.66 -4.71 9.97
CA ASN A 126 28.47 -6.15 10.08
C ASN A 126 28.00 -6.79 8.75
N LYS A 127 28.11 -6.06 7.62
CA LYS A 127 27.62 -6.48 6.30
C LYS A 127 27.98 -7.92 5.96
N GLU A 128 29.26 -8.26 5.97
CA GLU A 128 29.74 -9.59 5.57
C GLU A 128 29.10 -10.71 6.40
N LYS A 129 28.98 -10.49 7.72
CA LYS A 129 28.35 -11.45 8.64
C LYS A 129 26.85 -11.59 8.39
N ILE A 130 26.18 -10.49 8.05
CA ILE A 130 24.74 -10.48 7.76
C ILE A 130 24.49 -11.21 6.44
N GLU A 131 25.21 -10.85 5.37
CA GLU A 131 25.07 -11.46 4.04
C GLU A 131 25.44 -12.94 4.05
N THR A 132 26.48 -13.33 4.79
CA THR A 132 26.83 -14.75 4.98
C THR A 132 25.70 -15.54 5.63
N LYS A 133 25.04 -14.97 6.65
CA LYS A 133 23.89 -15.63 7.30
C LYS A 133 22.61 -15.57 6.48
N PHE A 134 22.47 -14.55 5.66
CA PHE A 134 21.32 -14.37 4.77
C PHE A 134 21.45 -15.21 3.49
N GLU A 135 22.66 -15.69 3.19
CA GLU A 135 22.99 -16.50 2.01
C GLU A 135 22.78 -15.76 0.68
N ALA A 136 22.78 -14.43 0.73
CA ALA A 136 22.68 -13.56 -0.45
C ALA A 136 23.25 -12.16 -0.14
N GLU A 137 23.65 -11.45 -1.20
CA GLU A 137 23.99 -10.03 -1.13
C GLU A 137 22.75 -9.18 -0.87
N LEU A 138 22.91 -8.13 -0.08
CA LEU A 138 21.86 -7.18 0.23
C LEU A 138 22.10 -5.83 -0.48
N ASP A 139 21.02 -5.16 -0.83
CA ASP A 139 21.06 -3.75 -1.21
C ASP A 139 21.15 -2.90 0.07
N TRP A 140 22.25 -2.15 0.21
CA TRP A 140 22.56 -1.31 1.37
C TRP A 140 22.34 0.17 1.07
#